data_AF-A0A8T6FPI9-F1
#
_entry.id   AF-A0A8T6FPI9-F1
#
_cell.length_a   1.000
_cell.length_b   1.000
_cell.length_c   1.000
_cell.angle_alpha   90.00
_cell.angle_beta   90.00
_cell.angle_gamma   90.00
#
_symmetry.space_group_name_H-M   'P 1'
#
loop_
_entity.id
_entity.type
_entity.pdbx_description
1 polymer ?
#
loop_
_entity_poly.entity_id
_entity_poly.type
_entity_poly.pdbx_seq_one_letter_code
_entity_poly.pdbx_strand_id
1 'polypeptide(L)'
;MTESGIVELRRRYHRSIFDDVLRVSEAGLPNNADRGSKASVRIANGIVEQIGMSPKSESIPGQTAGNRFEGATRDFLQGAFDLLQHLRPGEWRFSVGGDIQQFVQYRHLSDVAELTQRHKELRTVFGDYIVKPDIVVRRNPESDETLNAQGVLVHGADSASHTPLRRANSEWPILHASVSCKWTIRSDRSQNARTEGLNLIRNRKGKSPHIVVVTAEPLPTRIASLALGTGDIDCVYHFALPELEAATEGGETDRELVEMLVTGDRLRDITDLPFDLVT
;
A
#
# COMPACT_ATOMS: atom_id res chain seq x y z
N MET A 1 9.89 10.47 -29.37
CA MET A 1 10.18 9.48 -28.31
C MET A 1 8.86 9.16 -27.64
N THR A 2 8.46 7.89 -27.64
CA THR A 2 7.27 7.43 -26.92
C THR A 2 7.52 7.60 -25.42
N GLU A 3 6.66 8.34 -24.73
CA GLU A 3 6.75 8.57 -23.30
C GLU A 3 6.54 7.25 -22.53
N SER A 4 7.33 6.99 -21.50
CA SER A 4 7.24 5.76 -20.70
C SER A 4 5.85 5.63 -20.07
N GLY A 5 5.20 4.47 -20.22
CA GLY A 5 3.85 4.22 -19.70
C GLY A 5 3.75 4.40 -18.18
N ILE A 6 4.78 4.01 -17.43
CA ILE A 6 4.86 4.21 -15.98
C ILE A 6 4.99 5.70 -15.63
N VAL A 7 5.79 6.46 -16.38
CA VAL A 7 5.96 7.91 -16.16
C VAL A 7 4.64 8.65 -16.39
N GLU A 8 3.89 8.29 -17.44
CA GLU A 8 2.58 8.87 -17.70
C GLU A 8 1.55 8.50 -16.61
N LEU A 9 1.55 7.26 -16.12
CA LEU A 9 0.71 6.85 -15.00
C LEU A 9 1.06 7.61 -13.71
N ARG A 10 2.35 7.80 -13.41
CA ARG A 10 2.81 8.60 -12.27
C ARG A 10 2.34 10.04 -12.37
N ARG A 11 2.43 10.65 -13.56
CA ARG A 11 1.92 12.01 -13.81
C ARG A 11 0.41 12.10 -13.59
N ARG A 12 -0.37 11.12 -14.06
CA ARG A 12 -1.82 11.07 -13.81
C ARG A 12 -2.15 10.90 -12.33
N TYR A 13 -1.38 10.08 -11.63
CA TYR A 13 -1.50 9.89 -10.19
C TYR A 13 -1.25 11.20 -9.42
N HIS A 14 -0.16 11.92 -9.74
CA HIS A 14 0.09 13.25 -9.19
C HIS A 14 -1.02 14.24 -9.52
N ARG A 15 -1.52 14.26 -10.76
CA ARG A 15 -2.65 15.13 -11.13
C ARG A 15 -3.90 14.85 -10.27
N SER A 16 -4.27 13.59 -10.11
CA SER A 16 -5.39 13.21 -9.23
C SER A 16 -5.16 13.65 -7.78
N ILE A 17 -3.93 13.51 -7.26
CA ILE A 17 -3.58 14.02 -5.94
C ILE A 17 -3.77 15.55 -5.86
N PHE A 18 -3.29 16.32 -6.84
CA PHE A 18 -3.39 17.77 -6.82
C PHE A 18 -4.82 18.28 -6.98
N ASP A 19 -5.65 17.56 -7.75
CA ASP A 19 -7.05 17.90 -7.94
C ASP A 19 -7.91 17.57 -6.71
N ASP A 20 -7.64 16.44 -6.05
CA ASP A 20 -8.61 15.83 -5.12
C ASP A 20 -8.11 15.69 -3.68
N VAL A 21 -6.80 15.65 -3.45
CA VAL A 21 -6.20 15.33 -2.14
C VAL A 21 -5.38 16.48 -1.57
N LEU A 22 -4.32 16.88 -2.26
CA LEU A 22 -3.39 17.91 -1.83
C LEU A 22 -4.08 19.27 -1.84
N ARG A 23 -3.96 20.00 -0.74
CA ARG A 23 -4.46 21.37 -0.58
C ARG A 23 -3.39 22.26 -0.03
N VAL A 24 -3.27 23.46 -0.56
CA VAL A 24 -2.37 24.49 -0.04
C VAL A 24 -3.21 25.67 0.41
N SER A 25 -3.17 26.00 1.70
CA SER A 25 -3.95 27.14 2.22
C SER A 25 -3.46 28.46 1.62
N GLU A 26 -4.24 29.53 1.77
CA GLU A 26 -3.83 30.89 1.39
C GLU A 26 -2.51 31.34 2.05
N ALA A 27 -2.18 30.76 3.20
CA ALA A 27 -0.91 30.99 3.92
C ALA A 27 0.26 30.14 3.36
N GLY A 28 0.08 29.44 2.24
CA GLY A 28 1.11 28.59 1.64
C GLY A 28 1.41 27.33 2.44
N LEU A 29 0.42 26.76 3.15
CA LEU A 29 0.59 25.56 3.97
C LEU A 29 -0.05 24.33 3.30
N PRO A 30 0.75 23.38 2.80
CA PRO A 30 0.25 22.09 2.31
C PRO A 30 -0.44 21.28 3.41
N ASN A 31 -1.53 20.60 3.08
CA ASN A 31 -2.30 19.77 4.03
C ASN A 31 -1.65 18.42 4.34
N ASN A 32 -0.50 18.09 3.72
CA ASN A 32 0.38 17.01 4.15
C ASN A 32 1.52 17.50 5.06
N ALA A 33 1.66 18.80 5.31
CA ALA A 33 2.67 19.35 6.21
C ALA A 33 2.17 19.47 7.66
N ASP A 34 3.11 19.37 8.61
CA ASP A 34 2.88 19.79 9.98
C ASP A 34 3.15 21.28 10.14
N ARG A 35 2.09 22.04 10.42
CA ARG A 35 2.14 23.49 10.63
C ARG A 35 3.08 23.92 11.77
N GLY A 36 3.32 23.04 12.75
CA GLY A 36 4.25 23.29 13.85
C GLY A 36 5.72 23.08 13.48
N SER A 37 6.02 22.47 12.33
CA SER A 37 7.37 22.13 11.90
C SER A 37 7.77 22.93 10.65
N LYS A 38 8.70 23.88 10.83
CA LYS A 38 9.27 24.67 9.71
C LYS A 38 9.87 23.77 8.63
N ALA A 39 10.55 22.70 9.03
CA ALA A 39 11.14 21.73 8.10
C ALA A 39 10.05 21.01 7.29
N SER A 40 8.99 20.52 7.96
CA SER A 40 7.88 19.84 7.29
C SER A 40 7.19 20.74 6.26
N VAL A 41 6.91 22.00 6.61
CA VAL A 41 6.30 22.98 5.69
C VAL A 41 7.23 23.28 4.51
N ARG A 42 8.52 23.54 4.77
CA ARG A 42 9.52 23.82 3.73
C ARG A 42 9.63 22.66 2.74
N ILE A 43 9.78 21.44 3.23
CA ILE A 43 9.93 20.25 2.38
C ILE A 43 8.65 19.98 1.59
N ALA A 44 7.48 20.07 2.23
CA ALA A 44 6.21 19.90 1.54
C ALA A 44 6.04 20.89 0.39
N ASN A 45 6.33 22.18 0.62
CA ASN A 45 6.29 23.19 -0.45
C ASN A 45 7.31 22.90 -1.54
N GLY A 46 8.53 22.49 -1.19
CA GLY A 46 9.54 22.07 -2.16
C GLY A 46 9.05 20.92 -3.06
N ILE A 47 8.38 19.91 -2.50
CA ILE A 47 7.77 18.82 -3.28
C ILE A 47 6.72 19.37 -4.24
N VAL A 48 5.83 20.25 -3.77
CA VAL A 48 4.79 20.88 -4.63
C VAL A 48 5.41 21.65 -5.79
N GLU A 49 6.44 22.45 -5.52
CA GLU A 49 7.16 23.23 -6.52
C GLU A 49 7.84 22.32 -7.57
N GLN A 50 8.49 21.24 -7.14
CA GLN A 50 9.16 20.29 -8.04
C GLN A 50 8.18 19.51 -8.93
N ILE A 51 7.00 19.13 -8.40
CA ILE A 51 5.95 18.49 -9.22
C ILE A 51 5.40 19.46 -10.28
N GLY A 52 5.42 20.77 -9.99
CA GLY A 52 5.07 21.81 -10.97
C GLY A 52 3.59 21.87 -11.34
N MET A 53 2.71 21.29 -10.51
CA MET A 53 1.25 21.38 -10.66
C MET A 53 0.67 22.37 -9.65
N SER A 54 -0.53 22.90 -9.92
CA SER A 54 -1.19 23.85 -9.02
C SER A 54 -2.22 23.17 -8.14
N PRO A 55 -2.01 23.04 -6.82
CA PRO A 55 -2.98 22.44 -5.91
C PRO A 55 -4.13 23.41 -5.63
N LYS A 56 -5.31 22.87 -5.27
CA LYS A 56 -6.46 23.68 -4.86
C LYS A 56 -6.26 24.24 -3.44
N SER A 57 -6.91 25.37 -3.14
CA SER A 57 -6.82 26.01 -1.82
C SER A 57 -7.92 25.59 -0.84
N GLU A 58 -9.02 25.02 -1.34
CA GLU A 58 -10.17 24.62 -0.52
C GLU A 58 -9.82 23.49 0.46
N SER A 59 -9.92 23.78 1.76
CA SER A 59 -9.66 22.80 2.81
C SER A 59 -10.60 21.60 2.72
N ILE A 60 -10.06 20.40 2.90
CA ILE A 60 -10.84 19.16 2.98
C ILE A 60 -10.58 18.47 4.33
N PRO A 61 -11.56 17.74 4.89
CA PRO A 61 -11.33 16.94 6.10
C PRO A 61 -10.22 15.92 5.91
N GLY A 62 -9.44 15.65 6.96
CA GLY A 62 -8.33 14.69 6.90
C GLY A 62 -8.76 13.27 6.50
N GLN A 63 -9.95 12.83 6.93
CA GLN A 63 -10.52 11.55 6.50
C GLN A 63 -10.82 11.54 4.99
N THR A 64 -11.35 12.64 4.46
CA THR A 64 -11.62 12.80 3.04
C THR A 64 -10.34 12.77 2.23
N ALA A 65 -9.28 13.44 2.70
CA ALA A 65 -7.96 13.38 2.07
C ALA A 65 -7.41 11.94 2.06
N GLY A 66 -7.48 11.24 3.20
CA GLY A 66 -7.08 9.83 3.31
C GLY A 66 -7.78 8.92 2.32
N ASN A 67 -9.12 8.92 2.32
CA ASN A 67 -9.91 8.06 1.41
C ASN A 67 -9.64 8.37 -0.07
N ARG A 68 -9.44 9.65 -0.42
CA ARG A 68 -9.12 10.04 -1.80
C ARG A 68 -7.70 9.63 -2.19
N PHE A 69 -6.75 9.70 -1.27
CA PHE A 69 -5.39 9.22 -1.46
C PHE A 69 -5.36 7.71 -1.69
N GLU A 70 -6.13 6.94 -0.91
CA GLU A 70 -6.33 5.50 -1.13
C GLU A 70 -6.90 5.21 -2.52
N GLY A 71 -7.95 5.94 -2.92
CA GLY A 71 -8.57 5.83 -4.23
C GLY A 71 -7.58 6.03 -5.38
N ALA A 72 -6.82 7.13 -5.34
CA ALA A 72 -5.82 7.49 -6.34
C ALA A 72 -4.66 6.50 -6.38
N THR A 73 -4.19 6.04 -5.20
CA THR A 73 -3.11 5.05 -5.10
C THR A 73 -3.55 3.72 -5.70
N ARG A 74 -4.77 3.26 -5.40
CA ARG A 74 -5.33 2.03 -5.97
C ARG A 74 -5.48 2.10 -7.49
N ASP A 75 -5.92 3.24 -8.03
CA ASP A 75 -6.03 3.44 -9.49
C ASP A 75 -4.66 3.41 -10.18
N PHE A 76 -3.66 4.07 -9.57
CA PHE A 76 -2.28 4.02 -10.05
C PHE A 76 -1.74 2.59 -10.05
N LEU A 77 -1.87 1.87 -8.93
CA LEU A 77 -1.37 0.51 -8.79
C LEU A 77 -2.01 -0.44 -9.79
N GLN A 78 -3.33 -0.37 -9.95
CA GLN A 78 -4.03 -1.19 -10.94
C GLN A 78 -3.54 -0.87 -12.36
N GLY A 79 -3.52 0.41 -12.75
CA GLY A 79 -3.10 0.81 -14.09
C GLY A 79 -1.65 0.44 -14.40
N ALA A 80 -0.74 0.53 -13.43
CA ALA A 80 0.65 0.15 -13.59
C ALA A 80 0.85 -1.37 -13.61
N PHE A 81 0.17 -2.10 -12.74
CA PHE A 81 0.26 -3.56 -12.69
C PHE A 81 -0.35 -4.22 -13.93
N ASP A 82 -1.39 -3.61 -14.53
CA ASP A 82 -1.97 -4.07 -15.79
C ASP A 82 -0.94 -4.08 -16.94
N LEU A 83 0.00 -3.13 -16.96
CA LEU A 83 1.12 -3.13 -17.91
C LEU A 83 2.12 -4.29 -17.67
N LEU A 84 2.16 -4.82 -16.45
CA LEU A 84 3.11 -5.84 -16.00
C LEU A 84 2.52 -7.26 -15.93
N GLN A 85 1.25 -7.45 -16.31
CA GLN A 85 0.59 -8.76 -16.23
C GLN A 85 1.32 -9.87 -16.99
N HIS A 86 2.05 -9.55 -18.05
CA HIS A 86 2.86 -10.53 -18.80
C HIS A 86 4.02 -11.12 -17.96
N LEU A 87 4.49 -10.41 -16.93
CA LEU A 87 5.48 -10.91 -15.98
C LEU A 87 4.84 -11.69 -14.82
N ARG A 88 3.58 -11.41 -14.51
CA ARG A 88 2.82 -12.07 -13.43
C ARG A 88 1.37 -12.34 -13.84
N PRO A 89 1.13 -13.35 -14.70
CA PRO A 89 -0.21 -13.60 -15.23
C PRO A 89 -1.18 -14.10 -14.15
N GLY A 90 -2.46 -13.76 -14.33
CA GLY A 90 -3.58 -14.22 -13.51
C GLY A 90 -4.72 -13.21 -13.48
N GLU A 91 -5.85 -13.59 -12.86
CA GLU A 91 -6.92 -12.63 -12.60
C GLU A 91 -6.65 -11.83 -11.31
N TRP A 92 -6.22 -10.58 -11.50
CA TRP A 92 -5.86 -9.66 -10.42
C TRP A 92 -6.96 -8.63 -10.17
N ARG A 93 -7.18 -8.26 -8.91
CA ARG A 93 -8.06 -7.14 -8.56
C ARG A 93 -7.47 -6.30 -7.44
N PHE A 94 -7.67 -4.99 -7.55
CA PHE A 94 -7.26 -3.98 -6.59
C PHE A 94 -8.52 -3.32 -6.02
N SER A 95 -8.62 -3.21 -4.70
CA SER A 95 -9.78 -2.56 -4.07
C SER A 95 -9.35 -1.74 -2.85
N VAL A 96 -10.01 -0.59 -2.67
CA VAL A 96 -9.91 0.20 -1.44
C VAL A 96 -10.74 -0.50 -0.36
N GLY A 97 -10.14 -0.61 0.82
CA GLY A 97 -10.67 -1.36 1.95
C GLY A 97 -10.71 -2.87 1.70
N GLY A 98 -10.99 -3.59 2.77
CA GLY A 98 -11.21 -5.03 2.72
C GLY A 98 -11.10 -5.62 4.11
N ASP A 99 -11.91 -6.65 4.36
CA ASP A 99 -11.60 -7.56 5.45
C ASP A 99 -10.52 -8.54 4.97
N ILE A 100 -9.60 -8.95 5.83
CA ILE A 100 -8.63 -9.99 5.46
C ILE A 100 -9.28 -11.37 5.48
N GLN A 101 -10.36 -11.53 6.25
CA GLN A 101 -11.13 -12.77 6.40
C GLN A 101 -11.74 -13.30 5.09
N GLN A 102 -11.90 -12.46 4.07
CA GLN A 102 -12.33 -12.90 2.73
C GLN A 102 -11.22 -13.56 1.89
N PHE A 103 -10.02 -13.74 2.43
CA PHE A 103 -8.91 -14.38 1.72
C PHE A 103 -8.56 -15.73 2.31
N VAL A 104 -8.13 -16.66 1.45
CA VAL A 104 -7.85 -18.05 1.85
C VAL A 104 -6.85 -18.15 3.02
N GLN A 105 -5.87 -17.25 3.08
CA GLN A 105 -4.87 -17.25 4.15
C GLN A 105 -5.44 -16.92 5.53
N TYR A 106 -6.56 -16.20 5.59
CA TYR A 106 -7.10 -15.60 6.81
C TYR A 106 -8.57 -15.95 7.08
N ARG A 107 -9.24 -16.71 6.21
CA ARG A 107 -10.66 -17.10 6.36
C ARG A 107 -11.04 -17.74 7.69
N HIS A 108 -10.08 -18.42 8.33
CA HIS A 108 -10.26 -19.01 9.65
C HIS A 108 -10.46 -17.98 10.77
N LEU A 109 -10.08 -16.71 10.55
CA LEU A 109 -10.31 -15.64 11.51
C LEU A 109 -11.79 -15.25 11.60
N SER A 110 -12.61 -15.58 10.59
CA SER A 110 -14.08 -15.46 10.68
C SER A 110 -14.62 -16.37 11.79
N ASP A 111 -14.11 -17.60 11.87
CA ASP A 111 -14.51 -18.56 12.91
C ASP A 111 -14.09 -18.06 14.30
N VAL A 112 -12.89 -17.47 14.41
CA VAL A 112 -12.41 -16.84 15.66
C VAL A 112 -13.28 -15.64 16.04
N ALA A 113 -13.69 -14.82 15.07
CA ALA A 113 -14.61 -13.70 15.28
C ALA A 113 -15.96 -14.13 15.81
N GLU A 114 -16.54 -15.18 15.24
CA GLU A 114 -17.80 -15.72 15.71
C GLU A 114 -17.68 -16.29 17.13
N LEU A 115 -16.64 -17.06 17.42
CA LEU A 115 -16.41 -17.66 18.73
C LEU A 115 -16.19 -16.61 19.82
N THR A 116 -15.40 -15.57 19.53
CA THR A 116 -15.10 -14.49 20.48
C THR A 116 -16.29 -13.54 20.71
N GLN A 117 -17.22 -13.44 19.76
CA GLN A 117 -18.50 -12.74 19.97
C GLN A 117 -19.42 -13.51 20.92
N ARG A 118 -19.46 -14.85 20.80
CA ARG A 118 -20.27 -15.73 21.66
C ARG A 118 -19.70 -15.83 23.08
N HIS A 119 -18.38 -15.80 23.22
CA HIS A 119 -17.65 -15.99 24.47
C HIS A 119 -16.72 -14.80 24.75
N LYS A 120 -17.20 -13.83 25.53
CA LYS A 120 -16.47 -12.57 25.81
C LYS A 120 -15.13 -12.81 26.49
N GLU A 121 -15.02 -13.87 27.27
CA GLU A 121 -13.79 -14.35 27.92
C GLU A 121 -12.69 -14.74 26.93
N LEU A 122 -13.03 -15.15 25.70
CA LEU A 122 -12.04 -15.50 24.67
C LEU A 122 -11.41 -14.25 24.04
N ARG A 123 -12.04 -13.08 24.14
CA ARG A 123 -11.51 -11.83 23.57
C ARG A 123 -10.17 -11.44 24.18
N THR A 124 -9.95 -11.73 25.46
CA THR A 124 -8.69 -11.41 26.16
C THR A 124 -7.54 -12.34 25.74
N VAL A 125 -7.86 -13.51 25.18
CA VAL A 125 -6.87 -14.51 24.74
C VAL A 125 -6.46 -14.29 23.28
N PHE A 126 -7.42 -14.01 22.40
CA PHE A 126 -7.15 -13.87 20.96
C PHE A 126 -6.78 -12.44 20.52
N GLY A 127 -7.07 -11.43 21.35
CA GLY A 127 -6.75 -10.02 21.06
C GLY A 127 -7.50 -9.44 19.86
N ASP A 128 -7.05 -8.29 19.36
CA ASP A 128 -7.57 -7.65 18.14
C ASP A 128 -6.76 -8.12 16.91
N TYR A 129 -7.27 -9.14 16.24
CA TYR A 129 -6.75 -9.67 14.96
C TYR A 129 -7.44 -9.06 13.75
N ILE A 130 -8.36 -8.09 13.96
CA ILE A 130 -9.07 -7.40 12.88
C ILE A 130 -8.10 -6.43 12.22
N VAL A 131 -7.53 -6.87 11.10
CA VAL A 131 -6.75 -6.02 10.20
C VAL A 131 -7.65 -5.60 9.05
N LYS A 132 -7.72 -4.30 8.79
CA LYS A 132 -8.43 -3.72 7.64
C LYS A 132 -7.45 -2.91 6.81
N PRO A 133 -6.81 -3.53 5.81
CA PRO A 133 -5.91 -2.82 4.91
C PRO A 133 -6.64 -1.70 4.18
N ASP A 134 -5.92 -0.61 3.92
CA ASP A 134 -6.44 0.54 3.18
C ASP A 134 -6.64 0.17 1.70
N ILE A 135 -5.75 -0.64 1.12
CA ILE A 135 -5.90 -1.25 -0.20
C ILE A 135 -5.50 -2.72 -0.12
N VAL A 136 -6.28 -3.59 -0.76
CA VAL A 136 -5.94 -5.00 -0.95
C VAL A 136 -5.72 -5.30 -2.44
N VAL A 137 -4.66 -6.05 -2.71
CA VAL A 137 -4.41 -6.65 -4.03
C VAL A 137 -4.68 -8.15 -3.90
N ARG A 138 -5.58 -8.67 -4.71
CA ARG A 138 -5.98 -10.07 -4.65
C ARG A 138 -5.80 -10.77 -5.98
N ARG A 139 -5.54 -12.07 -5.89
CA ARG A 139 -5.54 -12.99 -7.02
C ARG A 139 -6.71 -13.96 -6.89
N ASN A 140 -7.50 -14.08 -7.94
CA ASN A 140 -8.58 -15.07 -7.97
C ASN A 140 -8.06 -16.46 -8.35
N PRO A 141 -8.70 -17.55 -7.89
CA PRO A 141 -8.42 -18.90 -8.33
C PRO A 141 -8.74 -19.09 -9.82
N GLU A 142 -7.91 -19.87 -10.51
CA GLU A 142 -8.02 -20.20 -11.93
C GLU A 142 -8.86 -21.47 -12.14
N SER A 143 -9.59 -21.53 -13.25
CA SER A 143 -10.30 -22.76 -13.62
C SER A 143 -9.35 -23.81 -14.19
N ASP A 144 -9.76 -25.07 -14.18
CA ASP A 144 -8.95 -26.16 -14.74
C ASP A 144 -8.75 -25.98 -16.26
N GLU A 145 -9.68 -25.34 -16.97
CA GLU A 145 -9.51 -24.98 -18.39
C GLU A 145 -8.35 -24.00 -18.59
N THR A 146 -8.26 -22.96 -17.76
CA THR A 146 -7.14 -21.99 -17.82
C THR A 146 -5.82 -22.68 -17.50
N LEU A 147 -5.79 -23.53 -16.48
CA LEU A 147 -4.57 -24.24 -16.07
C LEU A 147 -4.12 -25.24 -17.15
N ASN A 148 -5.06 -25.89 -17.83
CA ASN A 148 -4.78 -26.85 -18.89
C ASN A 148 -4.57 -26.21 -20.28
N ALA A 149 -4.51 -24.88 -20.38
CA ALA A 149 -4.48 -24.17 -21.66
C ALA A 149 -3.26 -24.51 -22.54
N GLN A 150 -2.15 -24.95 -21.95
CA GLN A 150 -0.91 -25.34 -22.65
C GLN A 150 -0.64 -26.85 -22.63
N GLY A 151 -1.64 -27.65 -22.24
CA GLY A 151 -1.55 -29.10 -22.08
C GLY A 151 -2.27 -29.56 -20.82
N VAL A 152 -2.60 -30.85 -20.75
CA VAL A 152 -3.28 -31.41 -19.57
C VAL A 152 -2.31 -31.44 -18.39
N LEU A 153 -2.47 -30.52 -17.44
CA LEU A 153 -1.71 -30.42 -16.20
C LEU A 153 -2.46 -31.03 -15.02
N VAL A 154 -3.77 -30.80 -14.94
CA VAL A 154 -4.63 -31.24 -13.83
C VAL A 154 -5.91 -31.87 -14.36
N HIS A 155 -6.36 -32.94 -13.72
CA HIS A 155 -7.62 -33.61 -14.03
C HIS A 155 -8.19 -34.23 -12.76
N GLY A 156 -9.45 -33.92 -12.44
CA GLY A 156 -10.11 -34.43 -11.24
C GLY A 156 -9.36 -34.08 -9.94
N ALA A 157 -9.48 -34.98 -8.96
CA ALA A 157 -8.89 -34.84 -7.62
C ALA A 157 -7.57 -35.60 -7.42
N ASP A 158 -7.02 -36.20 -8.49
CA ASP A 158 -5.86 -37.10 -8.41
C ASP A 158 -4.53 -36.36 -8.18
N SER A 159 -4.49 -35.04 -8.43
CA SER A 159 -3.32 -34.19 -8.20
C SER A 159 -3.75 -32.77 -7.80
N ALA A 160 -2.86 -32.03 -7.13
CA ALA A 160 -3.07 -30.63 -6.74
C ALA A 160 -4.45 -30.33 -6.12
N SER A 161 -5.00 -31.25 -5.32
CA SER A 161 -6.36 -31.19 -4.76
C SER A 161 -6.51 -30.26 -3.55
N HIS A 162 -5.40 -29.66 -3.10
CA HIS A 162 -5.37 -28.74 -1.95
C HIS A 162 -4.82 -27.35 -2.28
N THR A 163 -4.37 -27.11 -3.52
CA THR A 163 -3.88 -25.77 -3.89
C THR A 163 -5.03 -24.78 -3.99
N PRO A 164 -4.94 -23.59 -3.37
CA PRO A 164 -5.98 -22.56 -3.46
C PRO A 164 -6.00 -21.85 -4.83
N LEU A 165 -4.98 -22.06 -5.66
CA LEU A 165 -4.94 -21.51 -7.02
C LEU A 165 -5.96 -22.18 -7.94
N ARG A 166 -6.33 -23.44 -7.67
CA ARG A 166 -7.35 -24.17 -8.44
C ARG A 166 -8.73 -23.83 -7.89
N ARG A 167 -9.58 -23.26 -8.75
CA ARG A 167 -10.97 -22.91 -8.40
C ARG A 167 -11.79 -24.11 -7.96
N ALA A 168 -11.50 -25.30 -8.48
CA ALA A 168 -12.14 -26.55 -8.06
C ALA A 168 -11.94 -26.87 -6.56
N ASN A 169 -10.86 -26.36 -5.94
CA ASN A 169 -10.56 -26.61 -4.52
C ASN A 169 -11.05 -25.50 -3.59
N SER A 170 -11.16 -24.27 -4.11
CA SER A 170 -11.52 -23.08 -3.30
C SER A 170 -11.97 -21.95 -4.21
N GLU A 171 -13.09 -21.33 -3.87
CA GLU A 171 -13.56 -20.08 -4.50
C GLU A 171 -12.98 -18.82 -3.85
N TRP A 172 -12.31 -18.97 -2.70
CA TRP A 172 -11.74 -17.85 -1.96
C TRP A 172 -10.52 -17.27 -2.67
N PRO A 173 -10.44 -15.93 -2.84
CA PRO A 173 -9.27 -15.28 -3.40
C PRO A 173 -8.05 -15.39 -2.47
N ILE A 174 -6.88 -15.19 -3.04
CA ILE A 174 -5.60 -15.14 -2.33
C ILE A 174 -5.26 -13.65 -2.12
N LEU A 175 -4.98 -13.26 -0.87
CA LEU A 175 -4.43 -11.92 -0.59
C LEU A 175 -3.00 -11.87 -1.09
N HIS A 176 -2.74 -11.04 -2.09
CA HIS A 176 -1.40 -10.89 -2.64
C HIS A 176 -0.66 -9.73 -1.99
N ALA A 177 -1.34 -8.62 -1.73
CA ALA A 177 -0.76 -7.49 -1.03
C ALA A 177 -1.78 -6.78 -0.12
N SER A 178 -1.27 -6.30 1.00
CA SER A 178 -1.88 -5.33 1.90
C SER A 178 -1.08 -4.04 1.78
N VAL A 179 -1.71 -2.98 1.28
CA VAL A 179 -1.08 -1.67 1.09
C VAL A 179 -1.76 -0.68 2.04
N SER A 180 -1.05 -0.25 3.07
CA SER A 180 -1.53 0.80 3.97
C SER A 180 -1.20 2.18 3.37
N CYS A 181 -2.14 3.10 3.35
CA CYS A 181 -1.97 4.44 2.78
C CYS A 181 -1.96 5.47 3.92
N LYS A 182 -0.91 6.28 3.99
CA LYS A 182 -0.75 7.30 5.04
C LYS A 182 -0.46 8.67 4.41
N TRP A 183 -1.52 9.48 4.24
CA TRP A 183 -1.38 10.84 3.72
C TRP A 183 -0.40 11.68 4.55
N THR A 184 -0.47 11.56 5.88
CA THR A 184 0.51 12.10 6.83
C THR A 184 0.79 11.07 7.91
N ILE A 185 1.98 11.12 8.51
CA ILE A 185 2.37 10.24 9.60
C ILE A 185 2.36 11.03 10.91
N ARG A 186 1.70 10.44 11.91
CA ARG A 186 1.79 10.86 13.31
C ARG A 186 2.36 9.70 14.12
N SER A 187 2.98 9.99 15.26
CA SER A 187 3.68 8.97 16.08
C SER A 187 2.79 7.81 16.53
N ASP A 188 1.50 8.06 16.74
CA ASP A 188 0.48 7.04 17.03
C ASP A 188 0.13 6.20 15.79
N ARG A 189 0.08 6.82 14.61
CA ARG A 189 -0.36 6.18 13.37
C ARG A 189 0.69 5.30 12.71
N SER A 190 1.98 5.52 12.98
CA SER A 190 3.05 4.63 12.49
C SER A 190 3.02 3.26 13.16
N GLN A 191 2.61 3.19 14.43
CA GLN A 191 2.47 1.92 15.16
C GLN A 191 1.30 1.06 14.65
N ASN A 192 0.24 1.69 14.12
CA ASN A 192 -0.90 0.96 13.57
C ASN A 192 -0.50 0.11 12.37
N ALA A 193 0.22 0.69 11.40
CA ALA A 193 0.69 -0.04 10.21
C ALA A 193 1.61 -1.23 10.58
N ARG A 194 2.47 -1.07 11.58
CA ARG A 194 3.30 -2.16 12.11
C ARG A 194 2.48 -3.28 12.75
N THR A 195 1.50 -2.90 13.57
CA THR A 195 0.62 -3.86 14.26
C THR A 195 -0.23 -4.63 13.27
N GLU A 196 -0.78 -3.95 12.26
CA GLU A 196 -1.48 -4.55 11.12
C GLU A 196 -0.59 -5.56 10.39
N GLY A 197 0.65 -5.16 10.04
CA GLY A 197 1.62 -6.04 9.40
C GLY A 197 1.97 -7.28 10.23
N LEU A 198 2.25 -7.09 11.52
CA LEU A 198 2.50 -8.20 12.45
C LEU A 198 1.31 -9.16 12.56
N ASN A 199 0.08 -8.63 12.56
CA ASN A 199 -1.12 -9.46 12.57
C ASN A 199 -1.29 -10.27 11.29
N LEU A 200 -0.99 -9.69 10.11
CA LEU A 200 -0.98 -10.42 8.83
C LEU A 200 0.07 -11.54 8.85
N ILE A 201 1.24 -11.29 9.42
CA ILE A 201 2.32 -12.27 9.50
C ILE A 201 1.94 -13.40 10.44
N ARG A 202 1.48 -13.08 11.66
CA ARG A 202 1.20 -14.07 12.71
C ARG A 202 0.03 -14.97 12.37
N ASN A 203 -1.01 -14.44 11.72
CA ASN A 203 -2.26 -15.17 11.52
C ASN A 203 -2.38 -15.82 10.14
N ARG A 204 -1.38 -15.74 9.26
CA ARG A 204 -1.51 -16.35 7.92
C ARG A 204 -1.50 -17.88 7.96
N LYS A 205 -2.33 -18.51 7.13
CA LYS A 205 -2.19 -19.91 6.70
C LYS A 205 -1.83 -19.96 5.23
N GLY A 206 -0.54 -19.84 4.92
CA GLY A 206 -0.01 -19.82 3.55
C GLY A 206 1.15 -18.84 3.37
N LYS A 207 1.43 -18.45 2.11
CA LYS A 207 2.41 -17.41 1.79
C LYS A 207 1.95 -16.07 2.39
N SER A 208 2.90 -15.30 2.94
CA SER A 208 2.63 -13.92 3.36
C SER A 208 2.26 -13.09 2.15
N PRO A 209 1.24 -12.21 2.24
CA PRO A 209 1.08 -11.15 1.26
C PRO A 209 2.28 -10.19 1.34
N HIS A 210 2.43 -9.34 0.32
CA HIS A 210 3.22 -8.12 0.46
C HIS A 210 2.57 -7.22 1.51
N ILE A 211 3.37 -6.64 2.40
CA ILE A 211 2.92 -5.75 3.46
C ILE A 211 3.69 -4.45 3.32
N VAL A 212 3.07 -3.46 2.69
CA VAL A 212 3.75 -2.23 2.28
C VAL A 212 2.99 -1.01 2.74
N VAL A 213 3.68 0.13 2.80
CA VAL A 213 3.04 1.41 3.10
C VAL A 213 3.32 2.42 2.00
N VAL A 214 2.29 3.12 1.55
CA VAL A 214 2.40 4.27 0.64
C VAL A 214 2.15 5.54 1.45
N THR A 215 3.02 6.55 1.32
CA THR A 215 2.89 7.80 2.09
C THR A 215 3.19 9.06 1.28
N ALA A 216 2.56 10.16 1.72
CA ALA A 216 2.84 11.53 1.27
C ALA A 216 3.39 12.42 2.41
N GLU A 217 3.86 11.81 3.51
CA GLU A 217 4.52 12.50 4.62
C GLU A 217 5.80 13.19 4.13
N PRO A 218 5.93 14.52 4.27
CA PRO A 218 7.11 15.24 3.79
C PRO A 218 8.32 15.11 4.71
N LEU A 219 8.16 14.82 6.02
CA LEU A 219 9.27 14.88 6.96
C LEU A 219 10.05 13.55 7.03
N PRO A 220 11.35 13.51 6.67
CA PRO A 220 12.12 12.25 6.64
C PRO A 220 12.14 11.50 7.98
N THR A 221 12.18 12.21 9.12
CA THR A 221 12.15 11.58 10.45
C THR A 221 10.86 10.83 10.74
N ARG A 222 9.73 11.27 10.19
CA ARG A 222 8.44 10.57 10.31
C ARG A 222 8.35 9.39 9.37
N ILE A 223 8.85 9.51 8.15
CA ILE A 223 9.01 8.38 7.24
C ILE A 223 9.89 7.31 7.90
N ALA A 224 11.04 7.69 8.46
CA ALA A 224 11.96 6.80 9.16
C ALA A 224 11.31 6.08 10.34
N SER A 225 10.42 6.74 11.09
CA SER A 225 9.70 6.13 12.22
C SER A 225 8.86 4.90 11.80
N LEU A 226 8.50 4.82 10.52
CA LEU A 226 7.78 3.72 9.92
C LEU A 226 8.72 2.78 9.12
N ALA A 227 9.65 3.33 8.35
CA ALA A 227 10.52 2.59 7.44
C ALA A 227 11.63 1.82 8.15
N LEU A 228 12.14 2.34 9.29
CA LEU A 228 13.18 1.68 10.07
C LEU A 228 12.66 0.43 10.78
N GLY A 229 13.52 -0.57 10.97
CA GLY A 229 13.12 -1.88 11.48
C GLY A 229 12.75 -2.85 10.35
N THR A 230 12.66 -4.12 10.71
CA THR A 230 12.56 -5.24 9.77
C THR A 230 11.52 -6.25 10.21
N GLY A 231 10.77 -6.78 9.25
CA GLY A 231 9.94 -7.96 9.44
C GLY A 231 8.46 -7.71 9.72
N ASP A 232 8.02 -6.46 9.79
CA ASP A 232 6.60 -6.05 9.90
C ASP A 232 6.10 -5.29 8.66
N ILE A 233 6.99 -4.53 8.01
CA ILE A 233 6.73 -3.81 6.75
C ILE A 233 7.85 -4.17 5.75
N ASP A 234 7.46 -4.63 4.57
CA ASP A 234 8.38 -5.01 3.50
C ASP A 234 9.14 -3.79 2.98
N CYS A 235 8.43 -2.72 2.63
CA CYS A 235 9.00 -1.44 2.19
C CYS A 235 8.00 -0.28 2.35
N VAL A 236 8.51 0.95 2.44
CA VAL A 236 7.72 2.18 2.35
C VAL A 236 7.93 2.82 0.98
N TYR A 237 6.84 3.28 0.36
CA TYR A 237 6.86 3.94 -0.94
C TYR A 237 6.38 5.38 -0.77
N HIS A 238 7.21 6.34 -1.18
CA HIS A 238 6.83 7.74 -1.17
C HIS A 238 6.14 8.11 -2.49
N PHE A 239 5.06 8.90 -2.41
CA PHE A 239 4.28 9.27 -3.59
C PHE A 239 5.06 10.11 -4.62
N ALA A 240 6.14 10.76 -4.18
CA ALA A 240 6.96 11.68 -4.96
C ALA A 240 8.41 11.65 -4.46
N LEU A 241 9.09 10.50 -4.51
CA LEU A 241 10.42 10.33 -3.90
C LEU A 241 11.50 11.23 -4.53
N PRO A 242 11.67 11.30 -5.86
CA PRO A 242 12.61 12.23 -6.49
C PRO A 242 12.40 13.69 -6.06
N GLU A 243 11.15 14.11 -5.92
CA GLU A 243 10.81 15.46 -5.49
C GLU A 243 11.08 15.69 -4.00
N LEU A 244 10.91 14.65 -3.16
CA LEU A 244 11.33 14.67 -1.76
C LEU A 244 12.85 14.81 -1.63
N GLU A 245 13.62 14.02 -2.39
CA GLU A 245 15.08 14.09 -2.40
C GLU A 245 15.54 15.51 -2.74
N ALA A 246 15.03 16.10 -3.82
CA ALA A 246 15.32 17.48 -4.21
C ALA A 246 14.91 18.50 -3.13
N ALA A 247 13.74 18.34 -2.51
CA ALA A 247 13.26 19.25 -1.46
C ALA A 247 14.08 19.18 -0.15
N THR A 248 14.85 18.11 0.05
CA THR A 248 15.72 17.93 1.22
C THR A 248 17.13 18.47 1.05
N GLU A 249 17.57 18.85 -0.15
CA GLU A 249 18.94 19.34 -0.41
C GLU A 249 19.33 20.56 0.45
N GLY A 250 18.36 21.38 0.88
CA GLY A 250 18.59 22.51 1.78
C GLY A 250 18.81 22.16 3.26
N GLY A 251 18.78 20.88 3.64
CA GLY A 251 18.98 20.42 5.02
C GLY A 251 19.76 19.10 5.07
N GLU A 252 21.05 19.17 5.43
CA GLU A 252 22.00 18.04 5.43
C GLU A 252 21.44 16.80 6.15
N THR A 253 20.93 16.95 7.37
CA THR A 253 20.35 15.85 8.15
C THR A 253 19.10 15.23 7.51
N ASP A 254 18.24 16.04 6.89
CA ASP A 254 17.01 15.54 6.24
C ASP A 254 17.38 14.71 5.00
N ARG A 255 18.34 15.20 4.20
CA ARG A 255 18.85 14.53 3.00
C ARG A 255 19.54 13.21 3.36
N GLU A 256 20.48 13.23 4.30
CA GLU A 256 21.18 12.02 4.76
C GLU A 256 20.21 10.94 5.23
N LEU A 257 19.11 11.34 5.89
CA LEU A 257 18.12 10.40 6.37
C LEU A 257 17.34 9.76 5.20
N VAL A 258 16.94 10.54 4.18
CA VAL A 258 16.31 9.98 2.97
C VAL A 258 17.27 9.04 2.25
N GLU A 259 18.52 9.47 2.04
CA GLU A 259 19.55 8.67 1.36
C GLU A 259 19.82 7.34 2.09
N MET A 260 19.87 7.36 3.42
CA MET A 260 20.01 6.14 4.23
C MET A 260 18.82 5.20 4.08
N LEU A 261 17.58 5.72 4.05
CA LEU A 261 16.40 4.89 3.87
C LEU A 261 16.32 4.28 2.47
N VAL A 262 16.70 5.03 1.43
CA VAL A 262 16.72 4.56 0.04
C VAL A 262 17.81 3.50 -0.15
N THR A 263 19.03 3.81 0.27
CA THR A 263 20.18 2.88 0.17
C THR A 263 19.98 1.62 1.02
N GLY A 264 19.22 1.72 2.12
CA GLY A 264 18.86 0.60 2.97
C GLY A 264 17.66 -0.23 2.51
N ASP A 265 17.14 -0.02 1.29
CA ASP A 265 15.94 -0.70 0.76
C ASP A 265 14.69 -0.53 1.64
N ARG A 266 14.59 0.60 2.36
CA ARG A 266 13.46 0.90 3.26
C ARG A 266 12.50 1.93 2.69
N LEU A 267 12.94 2.73 1.73
CA LEU A 267 12.16 3.77 1.05
C LEU A 267 12.36 3.70 -0.46
N ARG A 268 11.27 3.67 -1.23
CA ARG A 268 11.27 3.64 -2.71
C ARG A 268 10.24 4.63 -3.28
N ASP A 269 10.25 4.89 -4.59
CA ASP A 269 9.22 5.71 -5.23
C ASP A 269 7.96 4.87 -5.46
N ILE A 270 6.79 5.51 -5.50
CA ILE A 270 5.53 4.84 -5.85
C ILE A 270 5.61 4.07 -7.18
N THR A 271 6.47 4.46 -8.12
CA THR A 271 6.67 3.72 -9.38
C THR A 271 7.34 2.37 -9.23
N ASP A 272 8.03 2.12 -8.12
CA ASP A 272 8.70 0.84 -7.87
C ASP A 272 7.72 -0.23 -7.37
N LEU A 273 6.66 0.18 -6.65
CA LEU A 273 5.70 -0.74 -6.03
C LEU A 273 5.03 -1.70 -7.03
N PRO A 274 4.55 -1.29 -8.22
CA PRO A 274 4.02 -2.22 -9.21
C PRO A 274 4.99 -3.33 -9.61
N PHE A 275 6.29 -3.05 -9.67
CA PHE A 275 7.32 -4.03 -10.00
C PHE A 275 7.61 -4.96 -8.83
N ASP A 276 7.65 -4.44 -7.61
CA ASP A 276 7.81 -5.26 -6.41
C ASP A 276 6.63 -6.23 -6.23
N LEU A 277 5.41 -5.82 -6.60
CA LEU A 277 4.22 -6.67 -6.59
C LEU A 277 4.26 -7.83 -7.61
N VAL A 278 5.14 -7.79 -8.60
CA VAL A 278 5.25 -8.86 -9.62
C VAL A 278 6.05 -10.06 -9.09
N THR A 279 6.81 -9.89 -8.01
CA THR A 279 7.69 -10.94 -7.44
C THR A 279 6.90 -12.09 -6.76
#